data_AF-A0AAV4QFM1-F1
#
_entry.id   AF-A0AAV4QFM1-F1
#
_cell.length_a   1.000
_cell.length_b   1.000
_cell.length_c   1.000
_cell.angle_alpha   90.00
_cell.angle_beta   90.00
_cell.angle_gamma   90.00
#
_symmetry.space_group_name_H-M   'P 1'
#
loop_
_entity.id
_entity.type
_entity.pdbx_description
1 polymer ?
#
loop_
_entity_poly.entity_id
_entity_poly.type
_entity_poly.pdbx_seq_one_letter_code
_entity_poly.pdbx_strand_id
1 'polypeptide(L)'
;MVKKINNGRGAPLKIELVDVSTLNPDYTAYFKNYAMNGLLNDAVNKFDDLRIALKEFRDWEDRSPIWDEQRQKWINVYQKALKEANLAMSQAISDLDASGGLDQFDEAFKKYGENEENIPHRYMLELIKLKHKCENKPFIWFPYTAAVSHYVHWGSVNCSLPSPEPLFVGYAATSSTGFGNGGNIECLTSGKPELEQKDLGSTVVSTINGLKYQLPDERSGQALCAMCKLENATTAITIAGREECPEEQKLEYVGYLMTSRDAGTGSSLVCFDRYPDDSIPSKQAADSTASLTPVWMICDDCDEDENKKFVSCVVCSR
;
A
#
# COMPACT_ATOMS: atom_id res chain seq x y z
N MET A 1 42.75 4.00 -12.68
CA MET A 1 42.84 2.64 -12.09
C MET A 1 42.64 1.53 -13.11
N VAL A 2 41.55 1.52 -13.88
CA VAL A 2 41.22 0.46 -14.87
C VAL A 2 42.30 0.24 -15.94
N LYS A 3 42.96 1.30 -16.43
CA LYS A 3 44.07 1.17 -17.41
C LYS A 3 45.28 0.36 -16.91
N LYS A 4 45.45 0.22 -15.58
CA LYS A 4 46.54 -0.56 -14.97
C LYS A 4 46.22 -2.05 -14.86
N ILE A 5 44.95 -2.43 -15.01
CA ILE A 5 44.49 -3.83 -14.94
C ILE A 5 44.27 -4.32 -16.37
N ASN A 6 44.85 -5.48 -16.71
CA ASN A 6 44.76 -6.10 -18.03
C ASN A 6 45.17 -5.21 -19.23
N ASN A 7 46.17 -4.33 -19.06
CA ASN A 7 46.59 -3.37 -20.11
C ASN A 7 45.43 -2.55 -20.71
N GLY A 8 44.37 -2.29 -19.92
CA GLY A 8 43.18 -1.58 -20.39
C GLY A 8 42.28 -2.40 -21.33
N ARG A 9 42.49 -3.71 -21.48
CA ARG A 9 41.57 -4.60 -22.19
C ARG A 9 40.44 -5.04 -21.28
N GLY A 10 39.21 -4.74 -21.67
CA GLY A 10 37.97 -5.11 -20.97
C GLY A 10 37.37 -3.94 -20.17
N ALA A 11 36.04 -3.87 -20.15
CA ALA A 11 35.30 -2.95 -19.30
C ALA A 11 35.00 -3.64 -17.97
N PRO A 12 35.30 -3.02 -16.81
CA PRO A 12 34.94 -3.57 -15.52
C PRO A 12 33.41 -3.67 -15.41
N LEU A 13 32.91 -4.87 -15.10
CA LEU A 13 31.47 -5.12 -14.92
C LEU A 13 31.01 -4.85 -13.47
N LYS A 14 31.93 -4.93 -12.51
CA LYS A 14 31.68 -4.73 -11.08
C LYS A 14 32.90 -4.05 -10.46
N ILE A 15 32.65 -3.08 -9.59
CA ILE A 15 33.66 -2.43 -8.76
C ILE A 15 33.19 -2.56 -7.32
N GLU A 16 34.02 -3.15 -6.48
CA GLU A 16 33.80 -3.20 -5.04
C GLU A 16 34.67 -2.12 -4.41
N LEU A 17 34.03 -1.23 -3.66
CA LEU A 17 34.70 -0.17 -2.91
C LEU A 17 34.65 -0.55 -1.44
N VAL A 18 35.81 -0.48 -0.79
CA VAL A 18 35.99 -0.80 0.63
C VAL A 18 36.53 0.44 1.31
N ASP A 19 35.97 0.79 2.46
CA ASP A 19 36.39 1.97 3.22
C ASP A 19 37.84 1.83 3.69
N VAL A 20 38.67 2.84 3.46
CA VAL A 20 40.12 2.75 3.78
C VAL A 20 40.35 2.59 5.28
N SER A 21 39.45 3.14 6.11
CA SER A 21 39.43 2.97 7.57
C SER A 21 39.26 1.50 8.01
N THR A 22 38.66 0.65 7.18
CA THR A 22 38.57 -0.80 7.46
C THR A 22 39.87 -1.54 7.18
N LEU A 23 40.75 -0.96 6.36
CA LEU A 23 42.04 -1.53 5.97
C LEU A 23 43.19 -0.99 6.80
N ASN A 24 43.07 0.25 7.30
CA ASN A 24 44.07 0.87 8.16
C ASN A 24 43.38 1.78 9.21
N PRO A 25 43.57 1.51 10.52
CA PRO A 25 42.94 2.27 11.60
C PRO A 25 43.42 3.72 11.72
N ASP A 26 44.52 4.11 11.06
CA ASP A 26 45.01 5.49 11.05
C ASP A 26 44.12 6.45 10.23
N TYR A 27 43.21 5.90 9.40
CA TYR A 27 42.26 6.70 8.64
C TYR A 27 40.93 6.83 9.40
N THR A 28 40.44 8.07 9.53
CA THR A 28 39.12 8.35 10.10
C THR A 28 38.02 7.62 9.34
N ALA A 29 37.15 6.93 10.08
CA ALA A 29 35.94 6.33 9.54
C ALA A 29 35.06 7.41 8.89
N TYR A 30 34.53 7.11 7.71
CA TYR A 30 33.57 7.98 7.05
C TYR A 30 32.28 8.02 7.88
N PHE A 31 31.95 9.19 8.43
CA PHE A 31 30.68 9.40 9.11
C PHE A 31 29.58 9.64 8.09
N LYS A 32 28.61 8.72 8.03
CA LYS A 32 27.40 8.90 7.21
C LYS A 32 26.65 10.16 7.66
N ASN A 33 26.48 11.10 6.75
CA ASN A 33 25.62 12.25 6.98
C ASN A 33 24.15 11.85 6.74
N TYR A 34 23.45 11.47 7.82
CA TYR A 34 22.04 11.06 7.75
C TYR A 34 21.13 12.13 7.16
N ALA A 35 21.41 13.42 7.37
CA ALA A 35 20.64 14.51 6.80
C ALA A 35 20.80 14.56 5.27
N MET A 36 22.03 14.37 4.78
CA MET A 36 22.29 14.29 3.33
C MET A 36 21.61 13.06 2.70
N ASN A 37 21.61 11.91 3.38
CA ASN A 37 20.89 10.72 2.88
C ASN A 37 19.37 10.95 2.81
N GLY A 38 18.79 11.63 3.80
CA GLY A 38 17.38 12.01 3.77
C GLY A 38 17.05 12.90 2.57
N LEU A 39 17.87 13.95 2.36
CA LEU A 39 17.75 14.86 1.23
C LEU A 39 17.84 14.14 -0.12
N LEU A 40 18.81 13.23 -0.27
CA LEU A 40 18.99 12.44 -1.49
C LEU A 40 17.82 11.49 -1.75
N ASN A 41 17.27 10.86 -0.71
CA ASN A 41 16.08 10.02 -0.84
C ASN A 41 14.87 10.83 -1.30
N ASP A 42 14.66 12.02 -0.73
CA ASP A 42 13.59 12.91 -1.15
C ASP A 42 13.77 13.38 -2.60
N ALA A 43 14.99 13.70 -3.00
CA ALA A 43 15.31 14.06 -4.38
C ALA A 43 15.02 12.90 -5.35
N VAL A 44 15.40 11.67 -5.00
CA VAL A 44 15.09 10.47 -5.78
C VAL A 44 13.58 10.28 -5.91
N ASN A 45 12.83 10.34 -4.82
CA ASN A 45 11.38 10.15 -4.81
C ASN A 45 10.65 11.18 -5.70
N LYS A 46 11.04 12.46 -5.61
CA LYS A 46 10.46 13.54 -6.43
C LYS A 46 10.86 13.40 -7.89
N PHE A 47 12.10 13.04 -8.17
CA PHE A 47 12.57 12.84 -9.54
C PHE A 47 11.87 11.66 -10.22
N ASP A 48 11.66 10.56 -9.49
CA ASP A 48 10.90 9.42 -9.99
C ASP A 48 9.45 9.82 -10.32
N ASP A 49 8.75 10.51 -9.43
CA ASP A 49 7.41 11.06 -9.72
C ASP A 49 7.39 11.88 -11.01
N LEU A 50 8.31 12.83 -11.18
CA LEU A 50 8.40 13.66 -12.38
C LEU A 50 8.61 12.82 -13.64
N ARG A 51 9.52 11.84 -13.61
CA ARG A 51 9.83 10.99 -14.76
C ARG A 51 8.63 10.13 -15.17
N ILE A 52 7.95 9.55 -14.18
CA ILE A 52 6.79 8.70 -14.41
C ILE A 52 5.63 9.54 -14.93
N ALA A 53 5.35 10.67 -14.29
CA ALA A 53 4.33 11.61 -14.72
C ALA A 53 4.58 12.11 -16.15
N LEU A 54 5.84 12.37 -16.52
CA LEU A 54 6.21 12.79 -17.87
C LEU A 54 5.96 11.69 -18.90
N LYS A 55 6.31 10.44 -18.58
CA LYS A 55 6.04 9.29 -19.44
C LYS A 55 4.53 9.06 -19.60
N GLU A 56 3.81 8.95 -18.49
CA GLU A 56 2.36 8.70 -18.45
C GLU A 56 1.55 9.82 -19.10
N PHE A 57 2.02 11.06 -19.00
CA PHE A 57 1.41 12.20 -19.66
C PHE A 57 1.59 12.10 -21.18
N ARG A 58 2.80 11.79 -21.68
CA ARG A 58 3.05 11.60 -23.12
C ARG A 58 2.20 10.47 -23.68
N ASP A 59 2.21 9.30 -23.03
CA ASP A 59 1.44 8.14 -23.46
C ASP A 59 -0.08 8.41 -23.45
N TRP A 60 -0.54 9.31 -22.58
CA TRP A 60 -1.94 9.75 -22.54
C TRP A 60 -2.25 10.78 -23.63
N GLU A 61 -1.40 11.80 -23.79
CA GLU A 61 -1.55 12.87 -24.78
C GLU A 61 -1.58 12.27 -26.21
N ASP A 62 -0.68 11.32 -26.50
CA ASP A 62 -0.59 10.65 -27.81
C ASP A 62 -1.84 9.83 -28.18
N ARG A 63 -2.57 9.32 -27.19
CA ARG A 63 -3.79 8.51 -27.38
C ARG A 63 -5.07 9.32 -27.21
N SER A 64 -4.96 10.58 -26.82
CA SER A 64 -6.11 11.41 -26.52
C SER A 64 -6.76 11.95 -27.79
N PRO A 65 -8.08 12.13 -27.81
CA PRO A 65 -8.76 12.86 -28.88
C PRO A 65 -8.33 14.34 -28.88
N ILE A 66 -8.62 15.04 -29.98
CA ILE A 66 -8.49 16.49 -30.02
C ILE A 66 -9.47 17.09 -29.00
N TRP A 67 -8.92 17.79 -28.02
CA TRP A 67 -9.69 18.42 -26.95
C TRP A 67 -10.21 19.80 -27.36
N ASP A 68 -11.28 20.25 -26.72
CA ASP A 68 -11.73 21.64 -26.82
C ASP A 68 -10.73 22.62 -26.17
N GLU A 69 -10.90 23.91 -26.45
CA GLU A 69 -9.97 24.96 -26.01
C GLU A 69 -9.81 25.02 -24.48
N GLN A 70 -10.88 24.75 -23.72
CA GLN A 70 -10.84 24.79 -22.25
C GLN A 70 -10.03 23.62 -21.70
N ARG A 71 -10.26 22.41 -22.19
CA ARG A 71 -9.49 21.22 -21.80
C ARG A 71 -8.04 21.34 -22.23
N GLN A 72 -7.77 21.84 -23.43
CA GLN A 72 -6.41 22.05 -23.92
C GLN A 72 -5.65 23.05 -23.05
N LYS A 73 -6.33 24.09 -22.52
CA LYS A 73 -5.71 25.02 -21.57
C LYS A 73 -5.24 24.33 -20.30
N TRP A 74 -6.03 23.42 -19.72
CA TRP A 74 -5.63 22.64 -18.54
C TRP A 74 -4.42 21.75 -18.82
N ILE A 75 -4.42 21.08 -19.99
CA ILE A 75 -3.31 20.24 -20.45
C ILE A 75 -2.02 21.04 -20.57
N ASN A 76 -2.08 22.21 -21.21
CA ASN A 76 -0.91 23.06 -21.41
C ASN A 76 -0.34 23.60 -20.08
N VAL A 77 -1.20 23.95 -19.12
CA VAL A 77 -0.77 24.40 -17.79
C VAL A 77 -0.02 23.28 -17.06
N TYR A 78 -0.59 22.08 -17.03
CA TYR A 78 0.05 20.92 -16.40
C TYR A 78 1.37 20.55 -17.10
N GLN A 79 1.37 20.47 -18.44
CA GLN A 79 2.57 20.11 -19.20
C GLN A 79 3.71 21.10 -18.97
N LYS A 80 3.40 22.41 -18.89
CA LYS A 80 4.39 23.44 -18.59
C LYS A 80 4.99 23.25 -17.20
N ALA A 81 4.16 23.12 -16.17
CA ALA A 81 4.61 22.92 -14.80
C ALA A 81 5.48 21.66 -14.65
N LEU A 82 5.04 20.54 -15.24
CA LEU A 82 5.78 19.28 -15.20
C LEU A 82 7.16 19.37 -15.87
N LYS A 83 7.24 20.04 -17.03
CA LYS A 83 8.52 20.23 -17.74
C LYS A 83 9.47 21.13 -16.95
N GLU A 84 8.97 22.20 -16.35
CA GLU A 84 9.77 23.12 -15.53
C GLU A 84 10.34 22.43 -14.29
N ALA A 85 9.52 21.66 -13.57
CA ALA A 85 9.98 20.91 -12.40
C ALA A 85 10.96 19.79 -12.76
N ASN A 86 10.69 19.03 -13.82
CA ASN A 86 11.60 17.98 -14.29
C ASN A 86 12.95 18.54 -14.73
N LEU A 87 12.97 19.72 -15.37
CA LEU A 87 14.20 20.38 -15.77
C LEU A 87 15.01 20.83 -14.54
N ALA A 88 14.36 21.51 -13.58
CA ALA A 88 15.02 21.98 -12.36
C ALA A 88 15.62 20.82 -11.55
N MET A 89 14.88 19.71 -11.40
CA MET A 89 15.37 18.51 -10.71
C MET A 89 16.53 17.84 -11.47
N SER A 90 16.44 17.73 -12.80
CA SER A 90 17.52 17.16 -13.61
C SER A 90 18.80 17.99 -13.52
N GLN A 91 18.68 19.32 -13.46
CA GLN A 91 19.80 20.24 -13.28
C GLN A 91 20.43 20.08 -11.90
N ALA A 92 19.63 20.09 -10.82
CA ALA A 92 20.13 19.89 -9.46
C ALA A 92 20.87 18.55 -9.29
N ILE A 93 20.40 17.47 -9.93
CA ILE A 93 21.09 16.17 -9.92
C ILE A 93 22.40 16.24 -10.73
N SER A 94 22.39 16.91 -11.88
CA SER A 94 23.58 17.05 -12.74
C SER A 94 24.68 17.88 -12.09
N ASP A 95 24.29 18.91 -11.33
CA ASP A 95 25.19 19.85 -10.67
C ASP A 95 25.55 19.41 -9.25
N LEU A 96 25.10 18.21 -8.82
CA LEU A 96 25.29 17.69 -7.48
C LEU A 96 26.79 17.57 -7.13
N ASP A 97 27.18 18.30 -6.08
CA ASP A 97 28.51 18.29 -5.51
C ASP A 97 28.49 17.56 -4.15
N ALA A 98 29.28 16.48 -4.07
CA ALA A 98 29.44 15.71 -2.83
C ALA A 98 30.12 16.49 -1.70
N SER A 99 30.76 17.63 -2.01
CA SER A 99 31.32 18.57 -1.05
C SER A 99 30.40 19.77 -0.75
N GLY A 100 29.28 19.88 -1.47
CA GLY A 100 28.32 20.97 -1.33
C GLY A 100 27.40 20.84 -0.10
N GLY A 101 26.65 21.92 0.16
CA GLY A 101 25.68 22.02 1.27
C GLY A 101 24.40 21.22 1.05
N LEU A 102 23.49 21.29 2.04
CA LEU A 102 22.15 20.66 1.99
C LEU A 102 21.16 21.45 1.10
N ASP A 103 21.53 22.64 0.65
CA ASP A 103 20.72 23.60 -0.11
C ASP A 103 20.71 23.35 -1.63
N GLN A 104 21.50 22.38 -2.10
CA GLN A 104 21.66 22.08 -3.53
C GLN A 104 20.36 21.69 -4.25
N PHE A 105 19.34 21.25 -3.51
CA PHE A 105 18.04 20.88 -4.07
C PHE A 105 16.94 21.92 -3.83
N ASP A 106 17.20 23.02 -3.13
CA ASP A 106 16.16 23.95 -2.68
C ASP A 106 15.33 24.51 -3.85
N GLU A 107 15.98 24.98 -4.91
CA GLU A 107 15.28 25.50 -6.09
C GLU A 107 14.51 24.39 -6.83
N ALA A 108 15.07 23.19 -6.93
CA ALA A 108 14.39 22.05 -7.54
C ALA A 108 13.16 21.61 -6.74
N PHE A 109 13.26 21.61 -5.41
CA PHE A 109 12.17 21.27 -4.51
C PHE A 109 11.08 22.34 -4.56
N LYS A 110 11.47 23.62 -4.61
CA LYS A 110 10.55 24.72 -4.83
C LYS A 110 9.77 24.61 -6.13
N LYS A 111 10.44 24.22 -7.22
CA LYS A 111 9.79 23.98 -8.52
C LYS A 111 8.89 22.75 -8.50
N TYR A 112 9.25 21.72 -7.73
CA TYR A 112 8.39 20.56 -7.51
C TYR A 112 7.15 20.91 -6.68
N GLY A 113 7.27 21.77 -5.68
CA GLY A 113 6.18 22.27 -4.84
C GLY A 113 6.64 22.70 -3.46
N GLU A 114 6.01 23.74 -2.91
CA GLU A 114 6.24 24.23 -1.54
C GLU A 114 5.02 23.96 -0.65
N ASN A 115 5.24 23.82 0.66
CA ASN A 115 4.18 23.69 1.68
C ASN A 115 3.18 22.58 1.35
N GLU A 116 1.88 22.92 1.23
CA GLU A 116 0.78 22.01 0.94
C GLU A 116 0.89 21.33 -0.44
N GLU A 117 1.67 21.89 -1.37
CA GLU A 117 1.91 21.28 -2.67
C GLU A 117 3.07 20.27 -2.65
N ASN A 118 3.88 20.27 -1.60
CA ASN A 118 5.02 19.37 -1.45
C ASN A 118 4.59 17.99 -0.93
N ILE A 119 3.67 17.36 -1.65
CA ILE A 119 3.16 16.02 -1.34
C ILE A 119 3.87 14.96 -2.16
N PRO A 120 4.03 13.73 -1.63
CA PRO A 120 4.49 12.61 -2.42
C PRO A 120 3.62 12.40 -3.67
N HIS A 121 4.25 12.12 -4.81
CA HIS A 121 3.59 11.85 -6.09
C HIS A 121 2.68 12.98 -6.61
N ARG A 122 3.03 14.23 -6.30
CA ARG A 122 2.26 15.42 -6.70
C ARG A 122 1.89 15.38 -8.18
N TYR A 123 2.86 15.21 -9.08
CA TYR A 123 2.60 15.35 -10.51
C TYR A 123 1.78 14.17 -11.06
N MET A 124 2.00 12.96 -10.57
CA MET A 124 1.11 11.83 -10.88
C MET A 124 -0.33 12.06 -10.40
N LEU A 125 -0.52 12.61 -9.20
CA LEU A 125 -1.84 12.97 -8.67
C LEU A 125 -2.52 14.04 -9.54
N GLU A 126 -1.78 15.09 -9.91
CA GLU A 126 -2.27 16.15 -10.79
C GLU A 126 -2.63 15.61 -12.18
N LEU A 127 -1.83 14.69 -12.73
CA LEU A 127 -2.12 14.03 -14.00
C LEU A 127 -3.43 13.25 -13.95
N ILE A 128 -3.67 12.48 -12.87
CA ILE A 128 -4.89 11.70 -12.72
C ILE A 128 -6.10 12.63 -12.57
N LYS A 129 -5.97 13.70 -11.79
CA LYS A 129 -7.01 14.74 -11.69
C LYS A 129 -7.29 15.40 -13.05
N LEU A 130 -6.26 15.65 -13.85
CA LEU A 130 -6.38 16.19 -15.20
C LEU A 130 -7.11 15.19 -16.13
N LYS A 131 -6.68 13.92 -16.16
CA LYS A 131 -7.33 12.85 -16.92
C LYS A 131 -8.81 12.74 -16.58
N HIS A 132 -9.15 12.75 -15.28
CA HIS A 132 -10.54 12.76 -14.81
C HIS A 132 -11.34 13.95 -15.34
N LYS A 133 -10.80 15.17 -15.23
CA LYS A 133 -11.44 16.40 -15.71
C LYS A 133 -11.64 16.41 -17.24
N CYS A 134 -10.71 15.84 -17.99
CA CYS A 134 -10.81 15.78 -19.45
C CYS A 134 -11.77 14.69 -19.92
N GLU A 135 -11.70 13.50 -19.33
CA GLU A 135 -12.41 12.30 -19.82
C GLU A 135 -13.75 12.02 -19.13
N ASN A 136 -14.08 12.71 -18.02
CA ASN A 136 -15.25 12.42 -17.17
C ASN A 136 -15.33 10.94 -16.69
N LYS A 137 -14.21 10.20 -16.70
CA LYS A 137 -14.13 8.83 -16.16
C LYS A 137 -13.89 8.87 -14.65
N PRO A 138 -14.38 7.91 -13.85
CA PRO A 138 -14.19 7.91 -12.40
C PRO A 138 -12.71 8.04 -11.99
N PHE A 139 -12.46 8.82 -10.93
CA PHE A 139 -11.14 8.97 -10.32
C PHE A 139 -10.76 7.66 -9.64
N ILE A 140 -9.88 6.88 -10.27
CA ILE A 140 -9.31 5.67 -9.68
C ILE A 140 -7.81 5.93 -9.54
N TRP A 141 -7.37 6.23 -8.32
CA TRP A 141 -5.96 6.43 -8.00
C TRP A 141 -5.35 5.11 -7.54
N PHE A 142 -4.50 4.53 -8.38
CA PHE A 142 -3.50 3.55 -7.96
C PHE A 142 -2.13 4.25 -8.06
N PRO A 143 -1.48 4.57 -6.93
CA PRO A 143 -0.13 5.12 -6.95
C PRO A 143 0.80 4.05 -7.49
N TYR A 144 1.32 4.26 -8.69
CA TYR A 144 2.16 3.25 -9.31
C TYR A 144 3.62 3.26 -8.82
N THR A 145 4.05 4.13 -7.87
CA THR A 145 5.47 4.17 -7.46
C THR A 145 5.84 4.56 -6.03
N ALA A 146 4.91 4.88 -5.13
CA ALA A 146 5.11 4.42 -3.75
C ALA A 146 4.58 3.00 -3.75
N ALA A 147 5.31 2.05 -3.16
CA ALA A 147 4.66 0.84 -2.70
C ALA A 147 3.62 1.28 -1.66
N VAL A 148 2.41 1.65 -2.10
CA VAL A 148 1.31 1.92 -1.19
C VAL A 148 0.78 0.56 -0.82
N SER A 149 1.31 0.08 0.28
CA SER A 149 0.75 -1.09 0.91
C SER A 149 -0.64 -0.74 1.44
N HIS A 150 -1.54 -1.69 1.33
CA HIS A 150 -2.83 -1.64 1.97
C HIS A 150 -3.00 -2.93 2.76
N TYR A 151 -3.84 -2.88 3.77
CA TYR A 151 -4.30 -4.07 4.47
C TYR A 151 -5.80 -3.96 4.68
N VAL A 152 -6.44 -5.11 4.84
CA VAL A 152 -7.82 -5.16 5.31
C VAL A 152 -7.78 -5.27 6.83
N HIS A 153 -8.39 -4.30 7.50
CA HIS A 153 -8.64 -4.38 8.93
C HIS A 153 -9.94 -5.15 9.13
N TRP A 154 -9.83 -6.44 9.46
CA TRP A 154 -11.00 -7.27 9.71
C TRP A 154 -11.50 -7.06 11.13
N GLY A 155 -12.79 -6.76 11.27
CA GLY A 155 -13.42 -6.50 12.57
C GLY A 155 -13.64 -5.02 12.86
N SER A 156 -12.99 -4.09 12.15
CA SER A 156 -13.14 -2.66 12.40
C SER A 156 -13.46 -1.86 11.13
N VAL A 157 -14.11 -0.72 11.31
CA VAL A 157 -14.32 0.31 10.28
C VAL A 157 -13.26 1.42 10.32
N ASN A 158 -12.41 1.41 11.34
CA ASN A 158 -11.35 2.39 11.53
C ASN A 158 -10.01 1.80 11.13
N CYS A 159 -9.11 2.63 10.64
CA CYS A 159 -7.73 2.24 10.35
C CYS A 159 -6.80 2.70 11.47
N SER A 160 -5.73 1.96 11.68
CA SER A 160 -4.74 2.32 12.70
C SER A 160 -3.95 3.55 12.28
N LEU A 161 -3.63 4.40 13.27
CA LEU A 161 -2.84 5.61 13.03
C LEU A 161 -1.47 5.21 12.44
N PRO A 162 -1.04 5.83 11.33
CA PRO A 162 -1.26 7.22 10.98
C PRO A 162 -2.25 7.39 9.82
N SER A 163 -2.98 6.33 9.44
CA SER A 163 -3.98 6.38 8.38
C SER A 163 -5.35 6.51 9.03
N PRO A 164 -5.87 7.73 9.27
CA PRO A 164 -7.12 7.89 9.99
C PRO A 164 -8.34 7.50 9.15
N GLU A 165 -8.24 7.56 7.81
CA GLU A 165 -9.38 7.36 6.92
C GLU A 165 -9.22 6.09 6.05
N PRO A 166 -10.17 5.14 6.15
CA PRO A 166 -10.20 3.97 5.28
C PRO A 166 -10.48 4.38 3.82
N LEU A 167 -9.89 3.66 2.87
CA LEU A 167 -10.23 3.79 1.45
C LEU A 167 -11.70 3.46 1.20
N PHE A 168 -12.20 2.42 1.88
CA PHE A 168 -13.62 2.11 1.99
C PHE A 168 -13.87 1.21 3.21
N VAL A 169 -15.12 1.21 3.68
CA VAL A 169 -15.60 0.32 4.76
C VAL A 169 -16.69 -0.58 4.24
N GLY A 170 -16.91 -1.69 4.95
CA GLY A 170 -17.69 -2.77 4.40
C GLY A 170 -17.95 -3.92 5.36
N TYR A 171 -18.48 -4.99 4.78
CA TYR A 171 -18.76 -6.24 5.48
C TYR A 171 -17.87 -7.34 4.92
N ALA A 172 -17.33 -8.17 5.80
CA ALA A 172 -16.67 -9.39 5.39
C ALA A 172 -17.71 -10.35 4.81
N ALA A 173 -17.39 -10.94 3.67
CA ALA A 173 -18.31 -11.80 2.95
C ALA A 173 -17.57 -12.99 2.33
N THR A 174 -18.31 -14.08 2.15
CA THR A 174 -17.80 -15.25 1.43
C THR A 174 -18.95 -16.01 0.77
N SER A 175 -18.61 -16.96 -0.11
CA SER A 175 -19.59 -17.89 -0.67
C SER A 175 -19.82 -19.04 0.28
N SER A 176 -21.04 -19.21 0.77
CA SER A 176 -21.36 -20.11 1.89
C SER A 176 -21.76 -21.53 1.48
N THR A 177 -21.88 -21.86 0.19
CA THR A 177 -22.49 -23.13 -0.25
C THR A 177 -21.66 -23.86 -1.30
N GLY A 178 -21.19 -25.08 -0.99
CA GLY A 178 -20.57 -26.02 -1.94
C GLY A 178 -19.14 -26.45 -1.59
N PHE A 179 -18.71 -27.62 -2.07
CA PHE A 179 -17.35 -28.12 -1.88
C PHE A 179 -16.36 -27.24 -2.66
N GLY A 180 -15.37 -26.65 -1.98
CA GLY A 180 -14.41 -25.70 -2.56
C GLY A 180 -14.95 -24.29 -2.82
N ASN A 181 -16.20 -23.99 -2.45
CA ASN A 181 -16.72 -22.61 -2.47
C ASN A 181 -16.34 -21.88 -1.17
N GLY A 182 -16.12 -20.57 -1.28
CA GLY A 182 -15.80 -19.72 -0.11
C GLY A 182 -14.34 -19.79 0.34
N GLY A 183 -13.42 -20.14 -0.57
CA GLY A 183 -12.00 -20.20 -0.25
C GLY A 183 -11.40 -18.84 0.14
N ASN A 184 -11.99 -17.74 -0.31
CA ASN A 184 -11.58 -16.38 0.03
C ASN A 184 -12.64 -15.69 0.89
N ILE A 185 -12.16 -14.78 1.74
CA ILE A 185 -12.98 -13.84 2.50
C ILE A 185 -12.74 -12.47 1.87
N GLU A 186 -13.80 -11.85 1.39
CA GLU A 186 -13.76 -10.59 0.66
C GLU A 186 -14.35 -9.47 1.51
N CYS A 187 -13.80 -8.26 1.40
CA CYS A 187 -14.35 -7.06 2.03
C CYS A 187 -15.26 -6.34 1.04
N LEU A 188 -16.58 -6.48 1.20
CA LEU A 188 -17.56 -5.84 0.32
C LEU A 188 -17.91 -4.46 0.83
N THR A 189 -17.86 -3.45 -0.05
CA THR A 189 -18.24 -2.08 0.29
C THR A 189 -19.66 -2.00 0.88
N SER A 190 -19.86 -1.16 1.90
CA SER A 190 -21.18 -0.91 2.50
C SER A 190 -22.12 -0.06 1.64
N GLY A 191 -21.62 0.44 0.50
CA GLY A 191 -22.40 1.18 -0.50
C GLY A 191 -23.25 0.28 -1.39
N LYS A 192 -24.16 0.87 -2.17
CA LYS A 192 -24.96 0.12 -3.14
C LYS A 192 -24.04 -0.47 -4.22
N PRO A 193 -24.03 -1.79 -4.45
CA PRO A 193 -23.21 -2.37 -5.49
C PRO A 193 -23.73 -1.97 -6.89
N GLU A 194 -22.80 -1.77 -7.82
CA GLU A 194 -23.11 -1.74 -9.24
C GLU A 194 -23.27 -3.18 -9.72
N LEU A 195 -24.49 -3.54 -10.14
CA LEU A 195 -24.81 -4.89 -10.60
C LEU A 195 -25.06 -4.85 -12.11
N GLU A 196 -24.44 -5.75 -12.85
CA GLU A 196 -24.75 -5.93 -14.26
C GLU A 196 -26.11 -6.63 -14.40
N GLN A 197 -27.04 -6.03 -15.14
CA GLN A 197 -28.30 -6.69 -15.47
C GLN A 197 -28.03 -7.87 -16.40
N LYS A 198 -28.25 -9.08 -15.91
CA LYS A 198 -28.29 -10.28 -16.72
C LYS A 198 -29.50 -11.11 -16.31
N ASP A 199 -30.26 -11.57 -17.32
CA ASP A 199 -31.18 -12.68 -17.11
C ASP A 199 -30.35 -13.89 -16.69
N LEU A 200 -30.50 -14.31 -15.43
CA LEU A 200 -29.84 -15.48 -14.88
C LEU A 200 -30.52 -16.73 -15.46
N GLY A 201 -30.34 -16.98 -16.77
CA GLY A 201 -30.85 -18.14 -17.49
C GLY A 201 -30.15 -19.46 -17.14
N SER A 202 -29.31 -19.48 -16.12
CA SER A 202 -28.59 -20.65 -15.61
C SER A 202 -29.00 -20.93 -14.17
N THR A 203 -29.28 -22.19 -13.86
CA THR A 203 -29.71 -22.67 -12.54
C THR A 203 -28.56 -22.88 -11.54
N VAL A 204 -27.31 -22.60 -11.92
CA VAL A 204 -26.13 -22.79 -11.05
C VAL A 204 -25.34 -21.49 -10.98
N VAL A 205 -25.66 -20.68 -9.97
CA VAL A 205 -24.96 -19.42 -9.64
C VAL A 205 -24.49 -19.47 -8.20
N SER A 206 -23.34 -18.86 -7.92
CA SER A 206 -22.82 -18.73 -6.56
C SER A 206 -23.34 -17.44 -5.91
N THR A 207 -23.58 -17.49 -4.61
CA THR A 207 -23.95 -16.32 -3.81
C THR A 207 -22.76 -15.86 -3.00
N ILE A 208 -22.68 -14.57 -2.71
CA ILE A 208 -21.74 -14.00 -1.75
C ILE A 208 -22.57 -13.40 -0.62
N ASN A 209 -22.36 -13.91 0.60
CA ASN A 209 -23.15 -13.57 1.76
C ASN A 209 -22.25 -12.98 2.85
N GLY A 210 -22.82 -12.15 3.71
CA GLY A 210 -22.11 -11.60 4.85
C GLY A 210 -21.64 -12.69 5.80
N LEU A 211 -20.57 -12.39 6.54
CA LEU A 211 -20.04 -13.24 7.59
C LEU A 211 -20.43 -12.70 8.96
N LYS A 212 -20.83 -13.59 9.86
CA LYS A 212 -20.83 -13.29 11.30
C LYS A 212 -19.46 -13.64 11.89
N TYR A 213 -19.09 -13.01 13.00
CA TYR A 213 -17.94 -13.45 13.79
C TYR A 213 -18.41 -14.03 15.12
N GLN A 214 -17.62 -14.93 15.68
CA GLN A 214 -17.73 -15.40 17.05
C GLN A 214 -16.34 -15.42 17.68
N LEU A 215 -16.14 -14.65 18.75
CA LEU A 215 -14.87 -14.55 19.48
C LEU A 215 -14.78 -15.57 20.63
N PRO A 216 -13.57 -15.81 21.16
CA PRO A 216 -13.35 -16.65 22.34
C PRO A 216 -14.15 -16.29 23.59
N ASP A 217 -14.45 -15.00 23.76
CA ASP A 217 -15.18 -14.44 24.90
C ASP A 217 -16.70 -14.35 24.65
N GLU A 218 -17.20 -15.15 23.71
CA GLU A 218 -18.62 -15.26 23.33
C GLU A 218 -19.22 -14.00 22.66
N ARG A 219 -18.43 -12.94 22.45
CA ARG A 219 -18.87 -11.81 21.62
C ARG A 219 -19.08 -12.27 20.18
N SER A 220 -20.18 -11.83 19.59
CA SER A 220 -20.53 -12.16 18.21
C SER A 220 -21.25 -11.00 17.55
N GLY A 221 -21.13 -10.90 16.24
CA GLY A 221 -21.72 -9.81 15.48
C GLY A 221 -21.52 -9.98 13.98
N GLN A 222 -21.88 -8.95 13.22
CA GLN A 222 -21.54 -8.89 11.80
C GLN A 222 -20.03 -8.64 11.68
N ALA A 223 -19.33 -9.43 10.87
CA ALA A 223 -17.93 -9.20 10.57
C ALA A 223 -17.81 -7.97 9.65
N LEU A 224 -17.27 -6.88 10.22
CA LEU A 224 -17.00 -5.64 9.49
C LEU A 224 -15.59 -5.68 8.90
N CYS A 225 -15.32 -4.79 7.97
CA CYS A 225 -13.98 -4.60 7.43
C CYS A 225 -13.75 -3.18 6.94
N ALA A 226 -12.49 -2.76 7.00
CA ALA A 226 -12.01 -1.52 6.41
C ALA A 226 -10.79 -1.81 5.53
N MET A 227 -10.75 -1.19 4.35
CA MET A 227 -9.56 -1.19 3.51
C MET A 227 -8.68 -0.02 3.92
N CYS A 228 -7.55 -0.31 4.55
CA CYS A 228 -6.66 0.69 5.12
C CYS A 228 -5.48 0.96 4.21
N LYS A 229 -5.30 2.22 3.85
CA LYS A 229 -4.11 2.70 3.13
C LYS A 229 -2.98 2.85 4.13
N LEU A 230 -1.77 2.41 3.80
CA LEU A 230 -0.59 2.75 4.57
C LEU A 230 0.17 3.89 3.90
N GLU A 231 0.39 4.97 4.63
CA GLU A 231 1.24 6.07 4.18
C GLU A 231 2.68 5.79 4.60
N ASN A 232 3.62 5.87 3.65
CA ASN A 232 5.04 5.60 3.87
C ASN A 232 5.42 4.16 4.29
N ALA A 233 4.51 3.19 4.18
CA ALA A 233 4.84 1.77 4.38
C ALA A 233 4.92 1.03 3.04
N THR A 234 6.02 0.32 2.85
CA THR A 234 6.34 -0.53 1.71
C THR A 234 5.56 -1.84 1.71
N THR A 235 5.25 -2.39 2.89
CA THR A 235 4.55 -3.68 3.03
C THR A 235 3.70 -3.74 4.28
N ALA A 236 2.64 -4.56 4.22
CA ALA A 236 1.81 -4.98 5.33
C ALA A 236 1.86 -6.50 5.39
N ILE A 237 2.09 -7.05 6.58
CA ILE A 237 2.14 -8.48 6.79
C ILE A 237 1.26 -8.88 7.96
N THR A 238 0.58 -10.01 7.81
CA THR A 238 -0.13 -10.68 8.89
C THR A 238 0.77 -11.79 9.41
N ILE A 239 1.04 -11.80 10.72
CA ILE A 239 1.83 -12.83 11.38
C ILE A 239 0.93 -13.59 12.33
N ALA A 240 0.71 -14.88 12.06
CA ALA A 240 -0.03 -15.77 12.94
C ALA A 240 0.85 -16.22 14.13
N GLY A 241 0.22 -16.43 15.29
CA GLY A 241 0.86 -16.90 16.52
C GLY A 241 1.68 -15.84 17.25
N ARG A 242 1.47 -14.56 16.95
CA ARG A 242 2.13 -13.43 17.64
C ARG A 242 1.11 -12.38 18.06
N GLU A 243 1.45 -11.61 19.09
CA GLU A 243 0.72 -10.41 19.51
C GLU A 243 1.54 -9.13 19.30
N GLU A 244 2.81 -9.27 18.93
CA GLU A 244 3.76 -8.17 18.77
C GLU A 244 4.46 -8.25 17.42
N CYS A 245 4.70 -7.07 16.84
CA CYS A 245 5.44 -6.95 15.59
C CYS A 245 6.95 -7.19 15.82
N PRO A 246 7.65 -7.78 14.84
CA PRO A 246 9.12 -7.80 14.81
C PRO A 246 9.73 -6.40 14.92
N GLU A 247 11.00 -6.33 15.32
CA GLU A 247 11.73 -5.06 15.41
C GLU A 247 11.68 -4.26 14.09
N GLU A 248 11.61 -2.94 14.21
CA GLU A 248 11.48 -1.99 13.10
C GLU A 248 10.17 -2.09 12.28
N GLN A 249 9.17 -2.86 12.73
CA GLN A 249 7.84 -2.84 12.15
C GLN A 249 6.85 -2.11 13.05
N LYS A 250 5.91 -1.44 12.41
CA LYS A 250 4.82 -0.74 13.07
C LYS A 250 3.65 -1.68 13.30
N LEU A 251 3.08 -1.62 14.50
CA LEU A 251 1.84 -2.31 14.85
C LEU A 251 0.65 -1.61 14.20
N GLU A 252 -0.12 -2.36 13.41
CA GLU A 252 -1.43 -1.93 12.92
C GLU A 252 -2.51 -2.41 13.89
N TYR A 253 -2.68 -3.72 14.07
CA TYR A 253 -3.63 -4.25 15.06
C TYR A 253 -3.27 -5.67 15.50
N VAL A 254 -3.88 -6.11 16.60
CA VAL A 254 -3.74 -7.45 17.18
C VAL A 254 -5.11 -8.12 17.19
N GLY A 255 -5.14 -9.42 16.93
CA GLY A 255 -6.37 -10.15 16.78
C GLY A 255 -6.28 -11.63 17.10
N TYR A 256 -7.33 -12.33 16.70
CA TYR A 256 -7.37 -13.79 16.63
C TYR A 256 -7.27 -14.23 15.17
N LEU A 257 -6.50 -15.28 14.91
CA LEU A 257 -6.54 -15.92 13.62
C LEU A 257 -7.89 -16.62 13.49
N MET A 258 -8.69 -16.22 12.51
CA MET A 258 -10.04 -16.72 12.29
C MET A 258 -10.19 -17.31 10.90
N THR A 259 -11.12 -18.25 10.78
CA THR A 259 -11.50 -18.86 9.50
C THR A 259 -12.99 -19.13 9.44
N SER A 260 -13.52 -19.29 8.23
CA SER A 260 -14.91 -19.68 8.03
C SER A 260 -15.14 -21.10 8.56
N ARG A 261 -16.11 -21.24 9.48
CA ARG A 261 -16.55 -22.54 10.00
C ARG A 261 -17.28 -23.37 8.95
N ASP A 262 -17.95 -22.69 8.02
CA ASP A 262 -18.90 -23.29 7.08
C ASP A 262 -18.29 -23.59 5.72
N ALA A 263 -17.00 -23.30 5.53
CA ALA A 263 -16.27 -23.66 4.32
C ALA A 263 -16.01 -25.17 4.29
N GLY A 264 -16.56 -25.87 3.31
CA GLY A 264 -16.42 -27.33 3.20
C GLY A 264 -14.97 -27.81 3.07
N THR A 265 -14.13 -27.05 2.36
CA THR A 265 -12.68 -27.29 2.19
C THR A 265 -11.96 -26.00 1.77
N GLY A 266 -10.76 -25.73 2.33
CA GLY A 266 -9.84 -24.70 1.82
C GLY A 266 -10.22 -23.25 2.10
N SER A 267 -10.56 -22.89 3.34
CA SER A 267 -10.87 -21.51 3.73
C SER A 267 -9.62 -20.67 3.98
N SER A 268 -9.73 -19.39 3.63
CA SER A 268 -8.75 -18.37 4.01
C SER A 268 -8.71 -18.18 5.52
N LEU A 269 -7.51 -17.83 6.00
CA LEU A 269 -7.26 -17.39 7.36
C LEU A 269 -7.15 -15.87 7.34
N VAL A 270 -7.88 -15.22 8.24
CA VAL A 270 -7.80 -13.77 8.43
C VAL A 270 -7.40 -13.46 9.87
N CYS A 271 -6.64 -12.39 10.06
CA CYS A 271 -6.45 -11.83 11.39
C CYS A 271 -7.63 -10.93 11.69
N PHE A 272 -8.44 -11.28 12.69
CA PHE A 272 -9.64 -10.53 13.04
C PHE A 272 -9.42 -9.80 14.36
N ASP A 273 -9.71 -8.50 14.38
CA ASP A 273 -9.46 -7.62 15.52
C ASP A 273 -10.06 -8.20 16.82
N ARG A 274 -9.27 -8.12 17.89
CA ARG A 274 -9.68 -8.49 19.25
C ARG A 274 -10.79 -7.58 19.79
N TYR A 275 -10.91 -6.37 19.25
CA TYR A 275 -11.88 -5.35 19.64
C TYR A 275 -12.69 -4.87 18.43
N PRO A 276 -13.52 -5.76 17.84
CA PRO A 276 -14.27 -5.41 16.65
C PRO A 276 -15.33 -4.34 16.95
N ASP A 277 -15.63 -3.54 15.93
CA ASP A 277 -16.71 -2.57 15.94
C ASP A 277 -18.08 -3.27 15.82
N ASP A 278 -19.09 -2.74 16.50
CA ASP A 278 -20.41 -3.37 16.58
C ASP A 278 -21.34 -3.04 15.41
N SER A 279 -21.08 -1.95 14.68
CA SER A 279 -21.97 -1.51 13.59
C SER A 279 -21.33 -0.58 12.57
N ILE A 280 -21.89 -0.57 11.36
CA ILE A 280 -21.67 0.44 10.32
C ILE A 280 -22.95 1.29 10.23
N PRO A 281 -22.88 2.60 9.94
CA PRO A 281 -24.08 3.45 9.77
C PRO A 281 -25.06 2.99 8.65
N SER A 282 -24.64 2.10 7.75
CA SER A 282 -25.41 1.62 6.60
C SER A 282 -26.29 0.43 6.96
N LYS A 283 -27.62 0.56 6.83
CA LYS A 283 -28.65 -0.42 7.23
C LYS A 283 -28.77 -1.69 6.37
N GLN A 284 -27.75 -2.08 5.61
CA GLN A 284 -27.75 -3.35 4.90
C GLN A 284 -26.97 -4.37 5.70
N ALA A 285 -27.63 -4.97 6.70
CA ALA A 285 -27.16 -6.25 7.24
C ALA A 285 -27.27 -7.26 6.10
N ALA A 286 -26.13 -7.70 5.57
CA ALA A 286 -26.11 -8.81 4.64
C ALA A 286 -26.64 -10.04 5.38
N ASP A 287 -27.66 -10.71 4.84
CA ASP A 287 -28.12 -11.99 5.37
C ASP A 287 -26.91 -12.92 5.45
N SER A 288 -26.55 -13.29 6.67
CA SER A 288 -25.28 -13.97 6.96
C SER A 288 -25.56 -15.42 7.31
N THR A 289 -25.16 -16.31 6.42
CA THR A 289 -25.31 -17.78 6.54
C THR A 289 -24.02 -18.46 6.99
N ALA A 290 -22.89 -17.76 6.95
CA ALA A 290 -21.58 -18.29 7.31
C ALA A 290 -20.95 -17.50 8.48
N SER A 291 -20.13 -18.18 9.28
CA SER A 291 -19.50 -17.61 10.47
C SER A 291 -17.98 -17.77 10.47
N LEU A 292 -17.27 -16.70 10.83
CA LEU A 292 -15.86 -16.72 11.22
C LEU A 292 -15.74 -17.21 12.66
N THR A 293 -14.85 -18.17 12.88
CA THR A 293 -14.52 -18.70 14.20
C THR A 293 -13.02 -18.73 14.43
N PRO A 294 -12.55 -18.66 15.70
CA PRO A 294 -11.14 -18.62 16.01
C PRO A 294 -10.50 -19.98 15.75
N VAL A 295 -9.29 -19.95 15.20
CA VAL A 295 -8.46 -21.13 15.03
C VAL A 295 -7.81 -21.45 16.37
N TRP A 296 -7.81 -22.72 16.74
CA TRP A 296 -7.05 -23.22 17.88
C TRP A 296 -5.99 -24.19 17.36
N MET A 297 -4.87 -24.28 18.06
CA MET A 297 -3.82 -25.23 17.76
C MET A 297 -3.47 -26.07 18.98
N ILE A 298 -2.93 -27.26 18.71
CA ILE A 298 -2.22 -28.06 19.71
C ILE A 298 -0.76 -27.63 19.64
N CYS A 299 -0.20 -27.24 20.77
CA CYS A 299 1.21 -26.92 20.89
C CYS A 299 1.88 -28.03 21.71
N ASP A 300 2.64 -28.90 21.05
CA ASP A 300 3.27 -30.06 21.69
C ASP A 300 4.43 -29.67 22.63
N ASP A 301 5.01 -28.47 22.44
CA ASP A 301 6.13 -27.94 23.23
C ASP A 301 5.71 -26.84 24.25
N CYS A 302 4.40 -26.60 24.44
CA CYS A 302 3.89 -25.64 25.41
C CYS A 302 3.55 -26.31 26.75
N ASP A 303 3.40 -25.52 27.83
CA ASP A 303 2.99 -26.06 29.15
C ASP A 303 1.64 -26.78 29.05
N GLU A 304 1.39 -27.80 29.89
CA GLU A 304 0.19 -28.67 29.79
C GLU A 304 -1.16 -27.91 29.79
N ASP A 305 -1.20 -26.73 30.43
CA ASP A 305 -2.35 -25.84 30.49
C ASP A 305 -2.53 -24.97 29.22
N GLU A 306 -1.59 -25.04 28.26
CA GLU A 306 -1.58 -24.30 26.99
C GLU A 306 -1.89 -25.16 25.76
N ASN A 307 -2.12 -26.47 25.96
CA ASN A 307 -2.26 -27.48 24.90
C ASN A 307 -3.46 -27.26 23.96
N LYS A 308 -4.36 -26.32 24.28
CA LYS A 308 -5.49 -25.90 23.42
C LYS A 308 -5.73 -24.39 23.59
N LYS A 309 -4.91 -23.58 22.92
CA LYS A 309 -5.12 -22.13 22.88
C LYS A 309 -5.58 -21.66 21.50
N PHE A 310 -6.33 -20.58 21.50
CA PHE A 310 -6.65 -19.85 20.28
C PHE A 310 -5.38 -19.21 19.73
N VAL A 311 -5.22 -19.28 18.41
CA VAL A 311 -4.06 -18.72 17.72
C VAL A 311 -4.27 -17.21 17.61
N SER A 312 -3.38 -16.43 18.25
CA SER A 312 -3.35 -14.99 18.08
C SER A 312 -2.82 -14.61 16.71
N CYS A 313 -2.96 -13.34 16.33
CA CYS A 313 -2.31 -12.79 15.16
C CYS A 313 -2.04 -11.31 15.35
N VAL A 314 -1.09 -10.80 14.58
CA VAL A 314 -0.75 -9.39 14.53
C VAL A 314 -0.60 -8.95 13.08
N VAL A 315 -1.07 -7.75 12.76
CA VAL A 315 -0.83 -7.11 11.48
C VAL A 315 0.17 -5.98 11.68
N CYS A 316 1.22 -6.01 10.86
CA CYS A 316 2.36 -5.12 10.97
C CYS A 316 2.64 -4.45 9.62
N SER A 317 3.17 -3.23 9.67
CA SER A 317 3.60 -2.49 8.48
C SER A 317 5.07 -2.06 8.59
N ARG A 318 5.73 -1.89 7.44
CA ARG A 318 7.11 -1.37 7.35
C ARG A 318 7.22 -0.32 6.28
#